data_AF-A0AAD2PX27-F1
#
_entry.id   AF-A0AAD2PX27-F1
#
_cell.length_a   1.000
_cell.length_b   1.000
_cell.length_c   1.000
_cell.angle_alpha   90.00
_cell.angle_beta   90.00
_cell.angle_gamma   90.00
#
_symmetry.space_group_name_H-M   'P 1'
#
loop_
_entity.id
_entity.type
_entity.pdbx_description
1 polymer ?
#
loop_
_entity_poly.entity_id
_entity_poly.type
_entity_poly.pdbx_seq_one_letter_code
_entity_poly.pdbx_strand_id
1 'polypeptide(L)'
;SANRCPLCGLEEDHLHVPRCPSDRAKTQWQLLLQELQEWFQSNTTATPIAQFLGALLRTIRTPSNPPQTQTPWYRLHGISSSALTQVCEAQLRLGPQCLLEGLLAHGWADLQEQFYRSRGSRRSGNLWAANLSQQLILIGKGMWKHRNDVFHSDNNIVNQQRATALNRRIHDEFDMGPRNLPRNLRPAIRRSRLVDVLRLHLADKEEWVLVISKARRKIRRSLAGRRQLMWELTHPTPRPAAP
;
A
#
# COMPACT_ATOMS: atom_id res chain seq x y z
N SER A 1 17.77 1.25 -7.52
CA SER A 1 16.86 1.50 -6.38
C SER A 1 15.80 0.43 -6.42
N ALA A 2 15.75 -0.47 -5.43
CA ALA A 2 14.84 -1.60 -5.41
C ALA A 2 13.38 -1.12 -5.43
N ASN A 3 12.53 -1.79 -6.21
CA ASN A 3 11.10 -1.52 -6.30
C ASN A 3 10.48 -1.92 -4.94
N ARG A 4 10.42 -0.99 -3.97
CA ARG A 4 9.90 -1.27 -2.62
C ARG A 4 8.42 -0.94 -2.52
N CYS A 5 7.68 -1.82 -1.86
CA CYS A 5 6.26 -1.64 -1.64
C CYS A 5 5.98 -0.45 -0.70
N PRO A 6 5.10 0.50 -1.06
CA PRO A 6 4.79 1.69 -0.25
C PRO A 6 4.05 1.37 1.05
N LEU A 7 3.46 0.18 1.15
CA LEU A 7 2.65 -0.28 2.28
C LEU A 7 3.46 -0.99 3.37
N CYS A 8 4.50 -1.75 3.00
CA CYS A 8 5.27 -2.58 3.94
C CYS A 8 6.79 -2.36 3.86
N GLY A 9 7.30 -1.66 2.84
CA GLY A 9 8.72 -1.35 2.67
C GLY A 9 9.61 -2.51 2.19
N LEU A 10 9.04 -3.71 2.05
CA LEU A 10 9.70 -4.88 1.46
C LEU A 10 9.88 -4.72 -0.06
N GLU A 11 10.73 -5.55 -0.65
CA GLU A 11 10.89 -5.64 -2.10
C GLU A 11 9.59 -6.15 -2.76
N GLU A 12 9.21 -5.50 -3.86
CA GLU A 12 7.99 -5.73 -4.61
C GLU A 12 8.34 -6.52 -5.89
N ASP A 13 8.04 -7.82 -5.88
CA ASP A 13 7.98 -8.64 -7.07
C ASP A 13 6.60 -8.57 -7.74
N HIS A 14 6.42 -9.30 -8.85
CA HIS A 14 5.16 -9.35 -9.59
C HIS A 14 3.99 -9.98 -8.79
N LEU A 15 4.26 -10.68 -7.68
CA LEU A 15 3.28 -11.36 -6.85
C LEU A 15 3.01 -10.63 -5.53
N HIS A 16 3.80 -9.61 -5.21
CA HIS A 16 3.81 -8.96 -3.92
C HIS A 16 2.50 -8.27 -3.61
N VAL A 17 1.88 -7.59 -4.59
CA VAL A 17 0.69 -6.76 -4.38
C VAL A 17 -0.44 -7.52 -3.66
N PRO A 18 -0.92 -8.69 -4.15
CA PRO A 18 -1.91 -9.47 -3.43
C PRO A 18 -1.38 -10.17 -2.17
N ARG A 19 -0.06 -10.26 -1.99
CA ARG A 19 0.62 -10.95 -0.86
C ARG A 19 1.17 -9.99 0.21
N CYS A 20 1.04 -8.68 0.03
CA CYS A 20 1.68 -7.68 0.85
C CYS A 20 1.32 -7.85 2.33
N PRO A 21 2.27 -8.00 3.27
CA PRO A 21 1.98 -8.35 4.65
C PRO A 21 1.40 -7.21 5.50
N SER A 22 1.35 -5.98 4.95
CA SER A 22 0.78 -4.81 5.62
C SER A 22 -0.68 -5.05 6.02
N ASP A 23 -1.07 -4.61 7.22
CA ASP A 23 -2.44 -4.79 7.70
C ASP A 23 -3.46 -4.06 6.82
N ARG A 24 -3.09 -2.91 6.26
CA ARG A 24 -3.93 -2.18 5.30
C ARG A 24 -4.22 -3.01 4.05
N ALA A 25 -3.20 -3.72 3.54
CA ALA A 25 -3.36 -4.64 2.41
C ALA A 25 -4.20 -5.87 2.79
N LYS A 26 -4.05 -6.40 4.02
CA LYS A 26 -4.90 -7.50 4.52
C LYS A 26 -6.37 -7.08 4.58
N THR A 27 -6.66 -5.89 5.11
CA THR A 27 -8.02 -5.33 5.18
C THR A 27 -8.61 -5.17 3.78
N GLN A 28 -7.87 -4.55 2.85
CA GLN A 28 -8.34 -4.41 1.46
C GLN A 28 -8.63 -5.76 0.81
N TRP A 29 -7.76 -6.76 1.02
CA TRP A 29 -7.97 -8.11 0.50
C TRP A 29 -9.24 -8.75 1.05
N GLN A 30 -9.51 -8.61 2.36
CA GLN A 30 -10.71 -9.13 3.00
C GLN A 30 -11.98 -8.49 2.44
N LEU A 31 -11.98 -7.17 2.21
CA LEU A 31 -13.09 -6.45 1.60
C LEU A 31 -13.40 -6.99 0.19
N LEU A 32 -12.37 -7.13 -0.65
CA LEU A 32 -12.53 -7.65 -2.01
C LEU A 32 -13.01 -9.12 -2.02
N LEU A 33 -12.56 -9.95 -1.08
CA LEU A 33 -13.07 -11.32 -0.93
C LEU A 33 -14.53 -11.34 -0.43
N GLN A 34 -14.93 -10.38 0.41
CA GLN A 34 -16.32 -10.25 0.84
C GLN A 34 -17.22 -9.85 -0.33
N GLU A 35 -16.81 -8.88 -1.15
CA GLU A 35 -17.52 -8.51 -2.39
C GLU A 35 -17.69 -9.71 -3.33
N LEU A 36 -16.67 -10.57 -3.46
CA LEU A 36 -16.79 -11.81 -4.23
C LEU A 36 -17.81 -12.80 -3.61
N GLN A 37 -17.85 -12.91 -2.28
CA GLN A 37 -18.84 -13.77 -1.61
C GLN A 37 -20.27 -13.26 -1.81
N GLU A 38 -20.48 -11.95 -1.72
CA GLU A 38 -21.76 -11.31 -2.05
C GLU A 38 -22.13 -11.57 -3.51
N TRP A 39 -21.17 -11.46 -4.43
CA TRP A 39 -21.37 -11.80 -5.84
C TRP A 39 -21.77 -13.27 -6.04
N PHE A 40 -21.14 -14.22 -5.33
CA PHE A 40 -21.51 -15.63 -5.40
C PHE A 40 -22.98 -15.85 -4.98
N GLN A 41 -23.43 -15.16 -3.93
CA GLN A 41 -24.81 -15.22 -3.44
C GLN A 41 -25.79 -14.64 -4.46
N SER A 42 -25.52 -13.41 -4.96
CA SER A 42 -26.37 -12.77 -5.99
C SER A 42 -26.44 -13.58 -7.28
N ASN A 43 -25.37 -14.33 -7.60
CA ASN A 43 -25.32 -15.17 -8.79
C ASN A 43 -25.79 -16.61 -8.54
N THR A 44 -26.29 -16.92 -7.34
CA THR A 44 -26.78 -18.27 -6.98
C THR A 44 -25.74 -19.33 -7.32
N THR A 45 -24.47 -19.06 -6.97
CA THR A 45 -23.37 -20.00 -7.19
C THR A 45 -23.55 -21.20 -6.27
N ALA A 46 -23.26 -22.41 -6.75
CA ALA A 46 -23.35 -23.61 -5.93
C ALA A 46 -22.41 -23.50 -4.72
N THR A 47 -22.94 -23.72 -3.52
CA THR A 47 -22.19 -23.59 -2.25
C THR A 47 -20.84 -24.31 -2.27
N PRO A 48 -20.74 -25.57 -2.75
CA PRO A 48 -19.44 -26.24 -2.87
C PRO A 48 -18.42 -25.48 -3.73
N ILE A 49 -18.85 -24.93 -4.87
CA ILE A 49 -17.99 -24.17 -5.80
C ILE A 49 -17.48 -22.90 -5.12
N ALA A 50 -18.40 -22.12 -4.53
CA ALA A 50 -18.06 -20.87 -3.84
C ALA A 50 -17.10 -21.08 -2.66
N GLN A 51 -17.31 -22.15 -1.87
CA GLN A 51 -16.44 -22.51 -0.75
C GLN A 51 -15.04 -22.88 -1.21
N PHE A 52 -14.91 -23.72 -2.24
CA PHE A 52 -13.61 -24.13 -2.77
C PHE A 52 -12.81 -22.96 -3.33
N LEU A 53 -13.41 -22.17 -4.23
CA LEU A 53 -12.73 -21.05 -4.87
C LEU A 53 -12.32 -20.00 -3.84
N GLY A 54 -13.20 -19.71 -2.87
CA GLY A 54 -12.88 -18.82 -1.76
C GLY A 54 -11.74 -19.35 -0.88
N ALA A 55 -11.71 -20.65 -0.59
CA ALA A 55 -10.62 -21.27 0.17
C ALA A 55 -9.30 -21.20 -0.59
N LEU A 56 -9.29 -21.50 -1.89
CA LEU A 56 -8.11 -21.46 -2.74
C LEU A 56 -7.56 -20.03 -2.87
N LEU A 57 -8.42 -19.01 -3.02
CA LEU A 57 -7.96 -17.61 -3.03
C LEU A 57 -7.27 -17.21 -1.71
N ARG A 58 -7.74 -17.69 -0.55
CA ARG A 58 -7.10 -17.36 0.73
C ARG A 58 -5.67 -17.87 0.82
N THR A 59 -5.32 -18.96 0.13
CA THR A 59 -3.95 -19.50 0.17
C THR A 59 -2.92 -18.61 -0.53
N ILE A 60 -3.37 -17.67 -1.38
CA ILE A 60 -2.48 -16.66 -2.01
C ILE A 60 -1.64 -15.93 -0.97
N ARG A 61 -2.23 -15.61 0.19
CA ARG A 61 -1.59 -14.84 1.25
C ARG A 61 -0.92 -15.70 2.32
N THR A 62 -1.12 -17.01 2.28
CA THR A 62 -0.53 -17.98 3.20
C THR A 62 0.13 -19.11 2.40
N PRO A 63 1.25 -18.85 1.72
CA PRO A 63 1.93 -19.88 0.91
C PRO A 63 2.46 -21.05 1.76
N SER A 64 2.63 -20.86 3.07
CA SER A 64 3.12 -21.87 4.01
C SER A 64 2.14 -23.01 4.32
N ASN A 65 1.02 -23.07 3.62
CA ASN A 65 0.15 -24.23 3.65
C ASN A 65 -0.57 -24.29 2.29
N PRO A 66 -0.33 -25.31 1.46
CA PRO A 66 -1.49 -25.89 0.80
C PRO A 66 -2.51 -26.21 1.92
N PRO A 67 -3.80 -26.36 1.64
CA PRO A 67 -4.53 -27.37 2.36
C PRO A 67 -3.81 -28.69 2.05
N GLN A 68 -2.71 -28.99 2.74
CA GLN A 68 -2.26 -30.34 3.03
C GLN A 68 -3.21 -30.90 4.10
N THR A 69 -4.51 -30.68 3.92
CA THR A 69 -5.45 -31.66 4.40
C THR A 69 -5.18 -32.85 3.49
N GLN A 70 -4.52 -33.87 4.02
CA GLN A 70 -4.38 -35.19 3.37
C GLN A 70 -5.74 -35.68 2.83
N THR A 71 -6.82 -35.11 3.36
CA THR A 71 -8.19 -35.09 2.83
C THR A 71 -8.48 -33.82 2.02
N PRO A 72 -8.62 -33.88 0.69
CA PRO A 72 -9.09 -32.76 -0.13
C PRO A 72 -10.40 -32.16 0.40
N TRP A 73 -10.55 -30.84 0.26
CA TRP A 73 -11.70 -30.07 0.76
C TRP A 73 -13.06 -30.73 0.42
N TYR A 74 -13.20 -31.29 -0.78
CA TYR A 74 -14.43 -31.93 -1.25
C TYR A 74 -14.80 -33.18 -0.42
N ARG A 75 -13.78 -33.93 0.05
CA ARG A 75 -13.96 -35.08 0.94
C ARG A 75 -14.34 -34.65 2.35
N LEU A 76 -13.81 -33.54 2.86
CA LEU A 76 -14.16 -33.00 4.17
C LEU A 76 -15.62 -32.52 4.25
N HIS A 77 -16.19 -32.10 3.13
CA HIS A 77 -17.58 -31.65 3.03
C HIS A 77 -18.55 -32.75 2.53
N GLY A 78 -18.11 -34.01 2.50
CA GLY A 78 -18.96 -35.15 2.12
C GLY A 78 -19.42 -35.11 0.65
N ILE A 79 -18.67 -34.44 -0.23
CA ILE A 79 -19.03 -34.30 -1.63
C ILE A 79 -18.48 -35.50 -2.42
N SER A 80 -19.39 -36.38 -2.83
CA SER A 80 -19.07 -37.64 -3.53
C SER A 80 -19.12 -37.54 -5.07
N SER A 81 -19.34 -36.35 -5.64
CA SER A 81 -19.39 -36.19 -7.10
C SER A 81 -17.99 -36.30 -7.70
N SER A 82 -17.75 -37.36 -8.48
CA SER A 82 -16.50 -37.55 -9.22
C SER A 82 -16.16 -36.35 -10.11
N ALA A 83 -17.17 -35.72 -10.71
CA ALA A 83 -17.01 -34.55 -11.57
C ALA A 83 -16.48 -33.33 -10.81
N LEU A 84 -17.04 -33.00 -9.64
CA LEU A 84 -16.55 -31.87 -8.85
C LEU A 84 -15.10 -32.07 -8.39
N THR A 85 -14.78 -33.29 -7.95
CA THR A 85 -13.42 -33.67 -7.55
C THR A 85 -12.40 -33.42 -8.66
N GLN A 86 -12.69 -33.88 -9.89
CA GLN A 86 -11.80 -33.70 -11.03
C GLN A 86 -11.55 -32.22 -11.36
N VAL A 87 -12.60 -31.41 -11.33
CA VAL A 87 -12.50 -29.96 -11.61
C VAL A 87 -11.70 -29.24 -10.51
N CYS A 88 -11.87 -29.62 -9.25
CA CYS A 88 -11.09 -29.07 -8.14
C CYS A 88 -9.61 -29.40 -8.27
N GLU A 89 -9.29 -30.66 -8.58
CA GLU A 89 -7.91 -31.11 -8.79
C GLU A 89 -7.28 -30.41 -9.99
N ALA A 90 -8.05 -30.18 -11.06
CA ALA A 90 -7.60 -29.38 -12.19
C ALA A 90 -7.29 -27.94 -11.80
N GLN A 91 -8.15 -27.28 -11.00
CA GLN A 91 -7.89 -25.93 -10.53
C GLN A 91 -6.68 -25.86 -9.58
N LEU A 92 -6.52 -26.86 -8.70
CA LEU A 92 -5.35 -26.94 -7.82
C LEU A 92 -4.04 -27.05 -8.61
N ARG A 93 -4.03 -27.78 -9.74
CA ARG A 93 -2.87 -27.85 -10.64
C ARG A 93 -2.53 -26.52 -11.30
N LEU A 94 -3.53 -25.71 -11.66
CA LEU A 94 -3.31 -24.34 -12.14
C LEU A 94 -2.78 -23.45 -11.03
N GLY A 95 -3.25 -23.69 -9.80
CA GLY A 95 -2.82 -22.97 -8.62
C GLY A 95 -3.61 -21.68 -8.35
N PRO A 96 -3.41 -21.11 -7.16
CA PRO A 96 -4.20 -19.98 -6.68
C PRO A 96 -3.89 -18.66 -7.41
N GLN A 97 -2.67 -18.49 -7.91
CA GLN A 97 -2.28 -17.30 -8.67
C GLN A 97 -3.03 -17.23 -10.01
N CYS A 98 -3.05 -18.34 -10.76
CA CYS A 98 -3.81 -18.45 -12.00
C CYS A 98 -5.31 -18.19 -11.75
N LEU A 99 -5.86 -18.70 -10.64
CA LEU A 99 -7.24 -18.41 -10.26
C LEU A 99 -7.48 -16.90 -10.08
N LEU A 100 -6.61 -16.20 -9.34
CA LEU A 100 -6.72 -14.74 -9.17
C LEU A 100 -6.66 -13.98 -10.51
N GLU A 101 -5.89 -14.49 -11.46
CA GLU A 101 -5.77 -13.94 -12.82
C GLU A 101 -6.95 -14.29 -13.73
N GLY A 102 -7.99 -14.95 -13.18
CA GLY A 102 -9.22 -15.29 -13.89
C GLY A 102 -9.15 -16.61 -14.65
N LEU A 103 -8.08 -17.39 -14.49
CA LEU A 103 -7.93 -18.70 -15.14
C LEU A 103 -8.69 -19.77 -14.37
N LEU A 104 -9.83 -20.17 -14.94
CA LEU A 104 -10.68 -21.23 -14.44
C LEU A 104 -10.34 -22.55 -15.15
N ALA A 105 -10.22 -23.62 -14.37
CA ALA A 105 -10.14 -24.98 -14.91
C ALA A 105 -11.41 -25.33 -15.70
N HIS A 106 -11.25 -26.21 -16.68
CA HIS A 106 -12.39 -26.72 -17.45
C HIS A 106 -13.38 -27.45 -16.52
N GLY A 107 -14.69 -27.35 -16.82
CA GLY A 107 -15.76 -28.01 -16.08
C GLY A 107 -16.45 -27.18 -14.99
N TRP A 108 -15.89 -26.04 -14.58
CA TRP A 108 -16.59 -25.14 -13.63
C TRP A 108 -17.93 -24.64 -14.16
N ALA A 109 -17.95 -24.24 -15.44
CA ALA A 109 -19.16 -23.78 -16.12
C ALA A 109 -20.24 -24.87 -16.13
N ASP A 110 -19.87 -26.11 -16.51
CA ASP A 110 -20.80 -27.23 -16.58
C ASP A 110 -21.40 -27.59 -15.22
N LEU A 111 -20.56 -27.63 -14.17
CA LEU A 111 -21.02 -27.91 -12.81
C LEU A 111 -22.00 -26.84 -12.32
N GLN A 112 -21.71 -25.57 -12.57
CA GLN A 112 -22.61 -24.49 -12.20
C GLN A 112 -23.90 -24.52 -13.03
N GLU A 113 -23.83 -24.85 -14.31
CA GLU A 113 -25.02 -24.95 -15.17
C GLU A 113 -25.92 -26.11 -14.76
N GLN A 114 -25.35 -27.26 -14.41
CA GLN A 114 -26.10 -28.38 -13.84
C GLN A 114 -26.83 -27.98 -12.56
N PHE A 115 -26.18 -27.20 -11.69
CA PHE A 115 -26.81 -26.65 -10.49
C PHE A 115 -27.92 -25.65 -10.80
N TYR A 116 -27.75 -24.79 -11.81
CA TYR A 116 -28.84 -23.92 -12.26
C TYR A 116 -30.04 -24.72 -12.77
N ARG A 117 -29.81 -25.73 -13.61
CA ARG A 117 -30.86 -26.59 -14.16
C ARG A 117 -31.60 -27.37 -13.08
N SER A 118 -30.90 -27.91 -12.08
CA SER A 118 -31.54 -28.63 -10.96
C SER A 118 -32.44 -27.74 -10.11
N ARG A 119 -32.24 -26.42 -10.17
CA ARG A 119 -33.09 -25.40 -9.54
C ARG A 119 -34.13 -24.79 -10.50
N GLY A 120 -34.30 -25.35 -11.70
CA GLY A 120 -35.22 -24.83 -12.72
C GLY A 120 -34.78 -23.52 -13.38
N SER A 121 -33.52 -23.10 -13.20
CA SER A 121 -32.98 -21.87 -13.77
C SER A 121 -32.44 -22.09 -15.18
N ARG A 122 -32.64 -21.10 -16.07
CA ARG A 122 -32.11 -21.07 -17.45
C ARG A 122 -30.78 -20.30 -17.57
N ARG A 123 -30.14 -19.99 -16.46
CA ARG A 123 -28.85 -19.27 -16.44
C ARG A 123 -27.76 -20.12 -17.08
N SER A 124 -26.88 -19.49 -17.86
CA SER A 124 -25.76 -20.15 -18.54
C SER A 124 -24.55 -20.30 -17.62
N GLY A 125 -23.95 -21.50 -17.58
CA GLY A 125 -22.70 -21.73 -16.87
C GLY A 125 -21.52 -20.99 -17.49
N ASN A 126 -21.48 -20.90 -18.82
CA ASN A 126 -20.43 -20.19 -19.54
C ASN A 126 -20.44 -18.69 -19.24
N LEU A 127 -21.62 -18.06 -19.23
CA LEU A 127 -21.75 -16.65 -18.85
C LEU A 127 -21.35 -16.45 -17.37
N TRP A 128 -21.75 -17.36 -16.49
CA TRP A 128 -21.31 -17.33 -15.09
C TRP A 128 -19.79 -17.41 -14.97
N ALA A 129 -19.14 -18.33 -15.70
CA ALA A 129 -17.69 -18.52 -15.67
C ALA A 129 -16.94 -17.28 -16.18
N ALA A 130 -17.39 -16.69 -17.29
CA ALA A 130 -16.82 -15.46 -17.82
C ALA A 130 -16.93 -14.30 -16.82
N ASN A 131 -18.09 -14.14 -16.18
CA ASN A 131 -18.29 -13.11 -15.17
C ASN A 131 -17.45 -13.38 -13.90
N LEU A 132 -17.29 -14.64 -13.50
CA LEU A 132 -16.42 -15.02 -12.39
C LEU A 132 -14.95 -14.68 -12.69
N SER A 133 -14.45 -15.00 -13.89
CA SER A 133 -13.11 -14.59 -14.32
C SER A 133 -12.92 -13.08 -14.21
N GLN A 134 -13.93 -12.30 -14.60
CA GLN A 134 -13.89 -10.84 -14.43
C GLN A 134 -13.84 -10.43 -12.95
N GLN A 135 -14.64 -11.03 -12.07
CA GLN A 135 -14.58 -10.74 -10.62
C GLN A 135 -13.20 -11.03 -10.04
N LEU A 136 -12.57 -12.14 -10.44
CA LEU A 136 -11.24 -12.53 -9.98
C LEU A 136 -10.19 -11.49 -10.40
N ILE A 137 -10.20 -11.07 -11.67
CA ILE A 137 -9.32 -10.01 -12.19
C ILE A 137 -9.56 -8.68 -11.44
N LEU A 138 -10.81 -8.36 -11.11
CA LEU A 138 -11.16 -7.16 -10.35
C LEU A 138 -10.56 -7.15 -8.93
N ILE A 139 -10.41 -8.31 -8.29
CA ILE A 139 -9.70 -8.42 -7.01
C ILE A 139 -8.23 -8.02 -7.18
N GLY A 140 -7.54 -8.57 -8.19
CA GLY A 140 -6.16 -8.22 -8.51
C GLY A 140 -6.00 -6.72 -8.79
N LYS A 141 -6.89 -6.16 -9.63
CA LYS A 141 -6.94 -4.73 -9.94
C LYS A 141 -7.21 -3.87 -8.70
N GLY A 142 -8.12 -4.30 -7.81
CA GLY A 142 -8.46 -3.60 -6.58
C GLY A 142 -7.27 -3.50 -5.63
N MET A 143 -6.52 -4.60 -5.47
CA MET A 143 -5.27 -4.61 -4.69
C MET A 143 -4.21 -3.68 -5.27
N TRP A 144 -4.02 -3.71 -6.59
CA TRP A 144 -3.09 -2.83 -7.30
C TRP A 144 -3.48 -1.35 -7.14
N LYS A 145 -4.76 -1.04 -7.32
CA LYS A 145 -5.29 0.31 -7.14
C LYS A 145 -5.05 0.80 -5.71
N HIS A 146 -5.37 0.00 -4.70
CA HIS A 146 -5.12 0.34 -3.29
C HIS A 146 -3.64 0.64 -3.03
N ARG A 147 -2.72 -0.22 -3.53
CA ARG A 147 -1.27 0.02 -3.41
C ARG A 147 -0.85 1.33 -4.06
N ASN A 148 -1.39 1.67 -5.23
CA ASN A 148 -1.05 2.91 -5.93
C ASN A 148 -1.62 4.15 -5.27
N ASP A 149 -2.86 4.08 -4.78
CA ASP A 149 -3.47 5.17 -4.02
C ASP A 149 -2.61 5.46 -2.76
N VAL A 150 -2.05 4.41 -2.12
CA VAL A 150 -1.10 4.57 -1.00
C VAL A 150 0.22 5.18 -1.46
N PHE A 151 0.79 4.70 -2.57
CA PHE A 151 2.05 5.19 -3.13
C PHE A 151 2.05 6.72 -3.31
N HIS A 152 0.95 7.25 -3.83
CA HIS A 152 0.75 8.68 -4.09
C HIS A 152 0.24 9.49 -2.88
N SER A 153 0.03 8.84 -1.73
CA SER A 153 -0.42 9.51 -0.51
C SER A 153 0.74 9.86 0.43
N ASP A 154 0.49 10.80 1.34
CA ASP A 154 1.38 11.08 2.49
C ASP A 154 1.53 9.86 3.42
N ASN A 155 0.65 8.86 3.30
CA ASN A 155 0.60 7.64 4.10
C ASN A 155 1.46 6.48 3.57
N ASN A 156 2.29 6.73 2.56
CA ASN A 156 3.37 5.84 2.12
C ASN A 156 4.49 5.80 3.17
N ILE A 157 5.08 4.64 3.46
CA ILE A 157 6.18 4.48 4.44
C ILE A 157 7.32 5.49 4.27
N VAL A 158 7.76 5.72 3.03
CA VAL A 158 8.82 6.69 2.72
C VAL A 158 8.38 8.11 3.06
N ASN A 159 7.14 8.45 2.71
CA ASN A 159 6.55 9.77 3.02
C ASN A 159 6.35 9.96 4.53
N GLN A 160 5.97 8.90 5.25
CA GLN A 160 5.87 8.91 6.72
C GLN A 160 7.24 9.09 7.39
N GLN A 161 8.28 8.43 6.88
CA GLN A 161 9.65 8.62 7.37
C GLN A 161 10.13 10.06 7.13
N ARG A 162 9.85 10.62 5.94
CA ARG A 162 10.14 12.03 5.62
C ARG A 162 9.37 12.98 6.51
N ALA A 163 8.06 12.77 6.68
CA ALA A 163 7.21 13.55 7.57
C ALA A 163 7.73 13.53 9.01
N THR A 164 8.17 12.37 9.50
CA THR A 164 8.77 12.24 10.84
C THR A 164 10.07 13.05 10.96
N ALA A 165 10.94 13.01 9.96
CA ALA A 165 12.17 13.80 9.96
C ALA A 165 11.88 15.32 9.90
N LEU A 166 10.90 15.73 9.10
CA LEU A 166 10.45 17.12 9.03
C LEU A 166 9.81 17.57 10.34
N ASN A 167 8.98 16.73 10.97
CA ASN A 167 8.38 17.03 12.27
C ASN A 167 9.47 17.31 13.32
N ARG A 168 10.53 16.51 13.37
CA ARG A 168 11.68 16.77 14.27
C ARG A 168 12.32 18.13 13.99
N ARG A 169 12.57 18.45 12.71
CA ARG A 169 13.10 19.77 12.33
C ARG A 169 12.16 20.91 12.71
N ILE A 170 10.85 20.72 12.55
CA ILE A 170 9.84 21.70 12.96
C ILE A 170 9.92 21.92 14.48
N HIS A 171 10.02 20.84 15.27
CA HIS A 171 10.25 20.96 16.73
C HIS A 171 11.51 21.77 17.03
N ASP A 172 12.66 21.41 16.46
CA ASP A 172 13.93 22.12 16.68
C ASP A 172 13.80 23.62 16.34
N GLU A 173 13.07 23.94 15.26
CA GLU A 173 12.81 25.30 14.82
C GLU A 173 11.93 26.09 15.79
N PHE A 174 10.89 25.47 16.35
CA PHE A 174 10.05 26.05 17.39
C PHE A 174 10.83 26.25 18.70
N ASP A 175 11.67 25.30 19.09
CA ASP A 175 12.50 25.36 20.31
C ASP A 175 13.57 26.46 20.22
N MET A 176 14.21 26.62 19.05
CA MET A 176 15.11 27.74 18.77
C MET A 176 14.40 29.10 18.82
N GLY A 177 13.09 29.11 18.59
CA GLY A 177 12.26 30.30 18.61
C GLY A 177 12.56 31.28 17.45
N PRO A 178 11.92 32.46 17.46
CA PRO A 178 11.95 33.42 16.35
C PRO A 178 13.25 34.26 16.28
N ARG A 179 14.21 34.01 17.17
CA ARG A 179 15.49 34.72 17.18
C ARG A 179 16.26 34.40 15.91
N ASN A 180 17.04 35.35 15.41
CA ASN A 180 17.82 35.18 14.17
C ASN A 180 16.97 34.79 12.95
N LEU A 181 15.73 35.27 12.89
CA LEU A 181 14.87 35.24 11.71
C LEU A 181 14.49 36.66 11.24
N PRO A 182 14.34 36.86 9.91
CA PRO A 182 13.79 38.09 9.34
C PRO A 182 12.40 38.43 9.89
N ARG A 183 12.07 39.72 10.00
CA ARG A 183 10.82 40.19 10.65
C ARG A 183 9.56 39.57 10.03
N ASN A 184 9.55 39.38 8.71
CA ASN A 184 8.42 38.78 7.97
C ASN A 184 8.24 37.28 8.25
N LEU A 185 9.27 36.55 8.70
CA LEU A 185 9.19 35.12 9.00
C LEU A 185 8.98 34.80 10.49
N ARG A 186 9.16 35.78 11.39
CA ARG A 186 8.92 35.60 12.83
C ARG A 186 7.49 35.12 13.17
N PRO A 187 6.42 35.57 12.47
CA PRO A 187 5.06 35.08 12.73
C PRO A 187 4.89 33.57 12.55
N ALA A 188 5.67 32.95 11.66
CA ALA A 188 5.61 31.49 11.40
C ALA A 188 6.00 30.64 12.63
N ILE A 189 6.68 31.25 13.61
CA ILE A 189 7.01 30.61 14.91
C ILE A 189 6.23 31.26 16.06
N ARG A 190 6.02 32.59 16.02
CA ARG A 190 5.36 33.31 17.13
C ARG A 190 3.84 33.20 17.18
N ARG A 191 3.19 33.13 16.01
CA ARG A 191 1.72 33.17 15.91
C ARG A 191 1.14 31.82 15.53
N SER A 192 1.89 31.02 14.78
CA SER A 192 1.50 29.64 14.48
C SER A 192 1.68 28.76 15.71
N ARG A 193 0.72 27.86 15.96
CA ARG A 193 0.90 26.82 16.97
C ARG A 193 1.67 25.66 16.34
N LEU A 194 2.59 25.07 17.10
CA LEU A 194 3.35 23.90 16.68
C LEU A 194 2.44 22.78 16.13
N VAL A 195 1.33 22.51 16.82
CA VAL A 195 0.34 21.49 16.41
C VAL A 195 -0.24 21.74 15.02
N ASP A 196 -0.44 23.00 14.62
CA ASP A 196 -1.01 23.33 13.32
C ASP A 196 0.01 23.08 12.20
N VAL A 197 1.28 23.44 12.43
CA VAL A 197 2.38 23.20 11.48
C VAL A 197 2.68 21.70 11.34
N LEU A 198 2.59 20.94 12.43
CA LEU A 198 2.74 19.48 12.41
C LEU A 198 1.58 18.74 11.71
N ARG A 199 0.45 19.40 11.46
CA ARG A 199 -0.70 18.82 10.74
C ARG A 199 -0.71 19.13 9.25
N LEU A 200 0.19 19.98 8.77
CA LEU A 200 0.33 20.29 7.35
C LEU A 200 0.62 19.03 6.51
N HIS A 201 0.27 19.09 5.23
CA HIS A 201 0.66 18.06 4.27
C HIS A 201 2.18 17.98 4.12
N LEU A 202 2.68 16.86 3.62
CA LEU A 202 4.12 16.64 3.50
C LEU A 202 4.81 17.76 2.70
N ALA A 203 4.24 18.15 1.56
CA ALA A 203 4.77 19.21 0.70
C ALA A 203 4.87 20.56 1.43
N ASP A 204 3.83 20.94 2.17
CA ASP A 204 3.80 22.19 2.94
C ASP A 204 4.83 22.19 4.08
N LYS A 205 5.06 21.03 4.72
CA LYS A 205 6.12 20.88 5.73
C LYS A 205 7.51 21.04 5.11
N GLU A 206 7.73 20.45 3.94
CA GLU A 206 8.98 20.58 3.21
C GLU A 206 9.26 22.04 2.88
N GLU A 207 8.27 22.76 2.35
CA GLU A 207 8.38 24.18 2.06
C GLU A 207 8.63 25.01 3.32
N TRP A 208 7.86 24.78 4.39
CA TRP A 208 8.01 25.49 5.66
C TRP A 208 9.43 25.35 6.22
N VAL A 209 9.94 24.12 6.29
CA VAL A 209 11.30 23.84 6.78
C VAL A 209 12.34 24.45 5.86
N LEU A 210 12.14 24.38 4.54
CA LEU A 210 13.07 24.94 3.54
C LEU A 210 13.21 26.45 3.69
N VAL A 211 12.09 27.18 3.79
CA VAL A 211 12.05 28.63 3.89
C VAL A 211 12.76 29.10 5.17
N ILE A 212 12.44 28.51 6.31
CA ILE A 212 13.04 28.88 7.61
C ILE A 212 14.52 28.53 7.64
N SER A 213 14.90 27.32 7.19
CA SER A 213 16.30 26.88 7.14
C SER A 213 17.15 27.80 6.27
N LYS A 214 16.65 28.21 5.09
CA LYS A 214 17.33 29.16 4.20
C LYS A 214 17.52 30.51 4.88
N ALA A 215 16.48 31.02 5.54
CA ALA A 215 16.53 32.31 6.24
C ALA A 215 17.57 32.30 7.37
N ARG A 216 17.59 31.24 8.21
CA ARG A 216 18.60 31.10 9.27
C ARG A 216 20.01 30.98 8.73
N ARG A 217 20.21 30.20 7.66
CA ARG A 217 21.52 30.05 7.03
C ARG A 217 22.05 31.38 6.51
N LYS A 218 21.20 32.21 5.90
CA LYS A 218 21.56 33.55 5.43
C LYS A 218 22.02 34.45 6.58
N ILE A 219 21.28 34.47 7.70
CA ILE A 219 21.65 35.27 8.87
C ILE A 219 22.94 34.76 9.51
N ARG A 220 23.10 33.43 9.66
CA ARG A 220 24.33 32.83 10.21
C ARG A 220 25.56 33.22 9.40
N ARG A 221 25.49 33.15 8.07
CA ARG A 221 26.57 33.59 7.17
C ARG A 221 26.88 35.08 7.32
N SER A 222 25.85 35.92 7.39
CA SER A 222 26.02 37.37 7.60
C SER A 222 26.70 37.68 8.94
N LEU A 223 26.31 37.00 10.01
CA LEU A 223 26.93 37.16 11.34
C LEU A 223 28.37 36.65 11.36
N ALA A 224 28.66 35.52 10.70
CA ALA A 224 30.03 35.00 10.59
C ALA A 224 30.94 35.98 9.86
N GLY A 225 30.50 36.52 8.71
CA GLY A 225 31.25 37.55 7.98
C GLY A 225 31.50 38.81 8.80
N ARG A 226 30.50 39.27 9.58
CA ARG A 226 30.67 40.41 10.50
C ARG A 226 31.68 40.13 11.61
N ARG A 227 31.67 38.93 12.20
CA ARG A 227 32.68 38.54 13.21
C ARG A 227 34.07 38.47 12.62
N GLN A 228 34.20 37.96 11.40
CA GLN A 228 35.48 37.90 10.70
C GLN A 228 36.03 39.30 10.42
N LEU A 229 35.22 40.21 9.88
CA LEU A 229 35.61 41.61 9.67
C LEU A 229 36.01 42.28 11.00
N MET A 230 35.26 42.06 12.07
CA MET A 230 35.58 42.58 13.40
C MET A 230 36.90 42.01 13.93
N TRP A 231 37.17 40.73 13.70
CA TRP A 231 38.43 40.08 14.07
C TRP A 231 39.61 40.69 13.30
N GLU A 232 39.48 40.86 11.98
CA GLU A 232 40.51 41.49 11.13
C GLU A 232 40.82 42.94 11.54
N LEU A 233 39.80 43.71 11.96
CA LEU A 233 39.97 45.07 12.45
C LEU A 233 40.66 45.15 13.82
N THR A 234 40.48 44.13 14.65
CA THR A 234 41.06 44.07 16.02
C THR A 234 42.42 43.40 16.07
N HIS A 235 42.77 42.63 15.03
CA HIS A 235 44.04 41.92 14.89
C HIS A 235 44.67 42.21 13.52
N PRO A 236 45.06 43.46 13.24
CA PRO A 236 45.64 43.84 11.96
C PRO A 236 46.95 43.07 11.73
N THR A 237 47.08 42.45 10.55
CA THR A 237 48.34 41.83 10.13
C THR A 237 49.41 42.93 9.96
N PRO A 238 50.63 42.75 10.49
CA PRO A 238 51.68 43.74 10.34
C PRO A 238 52.00 43.94 8.86
N ARG A 239 52.00 45.21 8.41
CA ARG A 239 52.42 45.55 7.04
C ARG A 239 53.85 45.05 6.83
N PRO A 240 54.15 44.34 5.72
CA PRO A 240 55.53 44.06 5.37
C PRO A 240 56.26 45.39 5.21
N ALA A 241 57.41 45.51 5.87
CA ALA A 241 58.26 46.70 5.76
C ALA A 241 58.61 46.92 4.28
N ALA A 242 58.37 48.13 3.79
CA ALA A 242 58.80 48.53 2.46
C ALA A 242 60.34 48.54 2.39
N PRO A 243 60.93 48.17 1.23
CA PRO A 243 62.37 47.98 1.07
C PRO A 243 63.20 49.26 1.25
#